data_AF-A0A817F5E3-F1
#
_entry.id   AF-A0A817F5E3-F1
#
_cell.length_a   1.000
_cell.length_b   1.000
_cell.length_c   1.000
_cell.angle_alpha   90.00
_cell.angle_beta   90.00
_cell.angle_gamma   90.00
#
_symmetry.space_group_name_H-M   'P 1'
#
loop_
_entity.id
_entity.type
_entity.pdbx_description
1 polymer ?
#
loop_
_entity_poly.entity_id
_entity_poly.type
_entity_poly.pdbx_seq_one_letter_code
_entity_poly.pdbx_strand_id
1 'polypeptide(L)'
;MAFHLEYFDGPGMSQFLQTAVPGYVGPHRKTVRKRIAALYSSYTSKIRVVLSKIDFIALTCDLWRSSKRVYYISLTGHVFTSQYETVPLVLGCRRVIGRHLSITIE
;
A
#
# COMPACT_ATOMS: atom_id res chain seq x y z
N MET A 1 -10.50 0.52 6.28
CA MET A 1 -9.20 1.19 6.51
C MET A 1 -9.46 2.68 6.67
N ALA A 2 -9.46 3.19 7.90
CA ALA A 2 -9.59 4.62 8.15
C ALA A 2 -8.18 5.22 8.09
N PHE A 3 -7.90 6.05 7.08
CA PHE A 3 -6.72 6.91 7.11
C PHE A 3 -6.94 7.91 8.24
N HIS A 4 -6.19 7.80 9.34
CA HIS A 4 -6.09 8.86 10.35
C HIS A 4 -5.22 9.97 9.74
N LEU A 5 -5.86 10.88 9.02
CA LEU A 5 -5.23 12.11 8.50
C LEU A 5 -5.06 13.17 9.59
N GLU A 6 -5.54 12.91 10.81
CA GLU A 6 -5.53 13.83 11.95
C GLU A 6 -4.13 14.35 12.32
N TYR A 7 -3.06 13.64 11.95
CA TYR A 7 -1.68 14.15 12.11
C TYR A 7 -1.44 15.46 11.36
N PHE A 8 -2.07 15.65 10.20
CA PHE A 8 -1.94 16.87 9.41
C PHE A 8 -2.88 17.98 9.86
N ASP A 9 -3.90 17.64 10.65
CA ASP A 9 -4.88 18.59 11.20
C ASP A 9 -4.46 19.08 12.59
N GLY A 10 -3.40 18.51 13.18
CA GLY A 10 -2.85 18.91 14.47
C GLY A 10 -2.27 20.34 14.45
N PRO A 11 -2.40 21.11 15.54
CA PRO A 11 -2.00 22.52 15.58
C PRO A 11 -0.51 22.72 15.27
N GLY A 12 0.36 21.82 15.74
CA GLY A 12 1.80 21.89 15.46
C GLY A 12 2.14 21.67 13.97
N MET A 13 1.47 20.71 13.31
CA MET A 13 1.69 20.47 11.88
C MET A 13 1.12 21.62 11.04
N SER A 14 -0.04 22.16 11.42
CA SER A 14 -0.62 23.35 10.77
C SER A 14 0.32 24.55 10.85
N GLN A 15 0.87 24.83 12.04
CA GLN A 15 1.83 25.93 12.23
C GLN A 15 3.13 25.72 11.43
N PHE A 16 3.65 24.50 11.42
CA PHE A 16 4.81 24.14 10.60
C PHE A 16 4.55 24.40 9.12
N LEU A 17 3.41 23.90 8.59
CA LEU A 17 3.05 24.03 7.18
C LEU A 17 2.80 25.48 6.78
N GLN A 18 2.18 26.30 7.65
CA GLN A 18 2.02 27.73 7.39
C GLN A 18 3.33 28.50 7.42
N THR A 19 4.28 28.11 8.28
CA THR A 19 5.61 28.73 8.32
C THR A 19 6.42 28.36 7.08
N ALA A 20 6.40 27.08 6.69
CA ALA A 20 7.15 26.58 5.53
C ALA A 20 6.54 27.04 4.20
N VAL A 21 5.20 27.10 4.12
CA VAL A 21 4.44 27.51 2.93
C VAL A 21 3.28 28.42 3.38
N PRO A 22 3.50 29.74 3.40
CA PRO A 22 2.47 30.70 3.79
C PRO A 22 1.20 30.54 2.94
N GLY A 23 0.04 30.46 3.61
CA GLY A 23 -1.25 30.28 2.96
C GLY A 23 -1.58 28.84 2.54
N TYR A 24 -0.78 27.85 2.96
CA TYR A 24 -1.09 26.44 2.68
C TYR A 24 -2.44 26.02 3.28
N VAL A 25 -3.31 25.44 2.45
CA VAL A 25 -4.56 24.80 2.86
C VAL A 25 -4.48 23.31 2.52
N GLY A 26 -4.56 22.47 3.55
CA GLY A 26 -4.51 21.02 3.40
C GLY A 26 -5.65 20.47 2.52
N PRO A 27 -5.40 19.42 1.72
CA PRO A 27 -6.45 18.81 0.92
C PRO A 27 -7.48 18.12 1.81
N HIS A 28 -8.76 18.29 1.50
CA HIS A 28 -9.83 17.58 2.20
C HIS A 28 -9.66 16.06 2.10
N ARG A 29 -10.07 15.31 3.14
CA ARG A 29 -9.99 13.84 3.20
C ARG A 29 -10.55 13.14 1.94
N LYS A 30 -11.64 13.66 1.37
CA LYS A 30 -12.22 13.15 0.10
C LYS A 30 -11.23 13.26 -1.06
N THR A 31 -10.51 14.39 -1.15
CA THR A 31 -9.48 14.64 -2.17
C THR A 31 -8.32 13.66 -2.02
N VAL A 32 -7.83 13.47 -0.79
CA VAL A 32 -6.76 12.49 -0.51
C VAL A 32 -7.19 11.08 -0.87
N ARG A 33 -8.39 10.65 -0.45
CA ARG A 33 -8.93 9.32 -0.78
C ARG A 33 -9.03 9.11 -2.29
N LYS A 34 -9.54 10.11 -3.04
CA LYS A 34 -9.62 10.05 -4.51
C LYS A 34 -8.24 9.90 -5.14
N ARG A 35 -7.24 10.65 -4.67
CA ARG A 35 -5.86 10.56 -5.17
C ARG A 35 -5.23 9.20 -4.86
N ILE A 36 -5.39 8.67 -3.65
CA ILE A 36 -4.88 7.34 -3.28
C ILE A 36 -5.51 6.25 -4.17
N ALA A 37 -6.81 6.32 -4.42
CA ALA A 37 -7.47 5.37 -5.30
C ALA A 37 -6.93 5.45 -6.74
N ALA A 38 -6.73 6.66 -7.27
CA ALA A 38 -6.14 6.86 -8.59
C ALA A 38 -4.70 6.33 -8.68
N LEU A 39 -3.88 6.58 -7.64
CA LEU A 39 -2.53 6.02 -7.54
C LEU A 39 -2.59 4.49 -7.53
N TYR A 40 -3.45 3.89 -6.72
CA TYR A 40 -3.60 2.43 -6.67
C TYR A 40 -3.95 1.85 -8.04
N SER A 41 -4.91 2.43 -8.76
CA SER A 41 -5.27 1.99 -10.12
C SER A 41 -4.12 2.13 -11.12
N SER A 42 -3.38 3.24 -11.05
CA SER A 42 -2.21 3.49 -11.90
C SER A 42 -1.11 2.46 -11.65
N TYR A 43 -0.73 2.25 -10.38
CA TYR A 43 0.30 1.27 -10.01
C TYR A 43 -0.13 -0.17 -10.30
N THR A 44 -1.38 -0.53 -10.05
CA THR A 44 -1.92 -1.85 -10.42
C THR A 44 -1.79 -2.11 -11.92
N SER A 45 -2.09 -1.10 -12.74
CA SER A 45 -1.96 -1.21 -14.20
C SER A 45 -0.50 -1.40 -14.61
N LYS A 46 0.44 -0.65 -14.02
CA LYS A 46 1.87 -0.82 -14.26
C LYS A 46 2.36 -2.20 -13.87
N ILE A 47 1.99 -2.69 -12.69
CA ILE A 47 2.37 -4.02 -12.20
C ILE A 47 1.83 -5.10 -13.15
N ARG A 48 0.57 -5.00 -13.62
CA ARG A 48 0.02 -5.95 -14.61
C ARG A 48 0.84 -6.01 -15.90
N VAL A 49 1.31 -4.86 -16.40
CA VAL A 49 2.17 -4.80 -17.59
C VAL A 49 3.55 -5.42 -17.35
N VAL A 50 4.09 -5.31 -16.12
CA VAL A 50 5.33 -6.01 -15.76
C VAL A 50 5.09 -7.51 -15.71
N LEU A 51 4.04 -7.94 -14.99
CA LEU A 51 3.69 -9.35 -14.84
C LEU A 51 3.35 -10.04 -16.16
N SER A 52 2.87 -9.31 -17.19
CA SER A 52 2.61 -9.88 -18.51
C SER A 52 3.86 -10.13 -19.35
N LYS A 53 5.03 -9.69 -18.89
CA LYS A 53 6.30 -9.75 -19.63
C LYS A 53 7.36 -10.62 -18.94
N ILE A 54 7.01 -11.25 -17.83
CA ILE A 54 7.92 -12.10 -17.07
C ILE A 54 7.53 -13.56 -17.25
N ASP A 55 8.52 -14.43 -17.38
CA ASP A 55 8.31 -15.87 -17.46
C ASP A 55 8.28 -16.51 -16.07
N PHE A 56 8.99 -15.90 -15.11
CA PHE A 56 9.16 -16.44 -13.75
C PHE A 56 8.97 -15.36 -12.69
N ILE A 57 8.39 -15.76 -11.57
CA ILE A 57 8.19 -14.93 -10.38
C ILE A 57 8.42 -15.77 -9.14
N ALA A 58 9.22 -15.27 -8.20
CA ALA A 58 9.35 -15.87 -6.88
C ALA A 58 8.41 -15.15 -5.91
N LEU A 59 7.59 -15.90 -5.17
CA LEU A 59 6.62 -15.32 -4.25
C LEU A 59 7.08 -15.51 -2.80
N THR A 60 7.00 -14.44 -2.03
CA THR A 60 7.11 -14.48 -0.57
C THR A 60 5.79 -14.04 0.05
N CYS A 61 5.34 -14.78 1.05
CA CYS A 61 4.17 -14.46 1.83
C CYS A 61 4.59 -14.15 3.27
N ASP A 62 4.12 -13.04 3.81
CA ASP A 62 4.27 -12.71 5.23
C ASP A 62 2.87 -12.72 5.87
N LEU A 63 2.73 -13.48 6.96
CA LEU A 63 1.52 -13.58 7.76
C LEU A 63 1.84 -13.16 9.18
N TRP A 64 1.21 -12.08 9.64
CA TRP A 64 1.45 -11.56 10.99
C TRP A 64 0.15 -11.20 11.71
N ARG A 65 0.24 -11.11 13.03
CA ARG A 65 -0.83 -10.64 13.90
C ARG A 65 -0.44 -9.28 14.49
N SER A 66 -1.28 -8.29 14.28
CA SER A 66 -1.14 -7.00 14.96
C SER A 66 -1.39 -7.10 16.47
N SER A 67 -0.94 -6.09 17.22
CA SER A 67 -1.24 -5.94 18.66
C SER A 67 -2.75 -5.94 18.97
N LYS A 68 -3.57 -5.46 18.03
CA LYS A 68 -5.04 -5.46 18.11
C LYS A 68 -5.67 -6.82 17.73
N ARG A 69 -4.88 -7.90 17.69
CA ARG A 69 -5.31 -9.27 17.32
C ARG A 69 -5.94 -9.36 15.93
N VAL A 70 -5.63 -8.43 15.04
CA VAL A 70 -6.01 -8.50 13.63
C VAL A 70 -4.89 -9.18 12.85
N TYR A 71 -5.23 -10.21 12.07
CA TYR A 71 -4.31 -10.95 11.23
C TYR A 71 -4.26 -10.35 9.83
N TYR A 72 -3.07 -10.28 9.26
CA TYR A 72 -2.82 -9.78 7.92
C TYR A 72 -1.93 -10.75 7.17
N ILE A 73 -2.18 -10.86 5.87
CA ILE A 73 -1.35 -11.58 4.94
C ILE A 73 -0.91 -10.61 3.84
N SER A 74 0.37 -10.60 3.52
CA SER A 74 0.92 -9.88 2.38
C SER A 74 1.62 -10.82 1.43
N LEU A 75 1.47 -10.54 0.13
CA LEU A 75 2.12 -11.26 -0.95
C LEU A 75 3.05 -10.29 -1.68
N THR A 76 4.32 -10.64 -1.74
CA THR A 76 5.34 -9.91 -2.50
C THR A 76 5.92 -10.84 -3.54
N GLY A 77 5.92 -10.40 -4.79
CA GLY A 77 6.59 -11.06 -5.89
C GLY A 77 7.96 -10.47 -6.12
N HIS A 78 8.94 -11.31 -6.41
CA HIS A 78 10.31 -10.94 -6.76
C HIS A 78 10.54 -11.36 -8.20
N VAL A 79 10.88 -10.38 -9.03
CA VAL A 79 11.09 -10.56 -10.47
C VAL A 79 12.47 -10.04 -10.84
N PHE A 80 13.04 -10.58 -11.91
CA PHE A 80 14.27 -10.06 -12.50
C PHE A 80 13.96 -9.15 -13.67
N THR A 81 14.65 -8.02 -13.74
CA THR A 81 14.64 -7.17 -14.94
C THR A 81 15.53 -7.78 -16.04
N SER A 82 15.48 -7.21 -17.24
CA SER A 82 16.41 -7.59 -18.32
C SER A 82 17.88 -7.28 -17.99
N GLN A 83 18.13 -6.46 -16.97
CA GLN A 83 19.45 -6.13 -16.43
C GLN A 83 19.85 -7.04 -15.25
N TYR A 84 19.09 -8.11 -14.98
CA TYR A 84 19.27 -9.02 -13.85
C TYR A 84 19.16 -8.35 -12.46
N GLU A 85 18.42 -7.25 -12.38
CA GLU A 85 18.12 -6.61 -11.10
C GLU A 85 16.86 -7.22 -10.48
N THR A 86 16.89 -7.50 -9.19
CA THR A 86 15.72 -8.00 -8.46
C THR A 86 14.82 -6.84 -8.06
N VAL A 87 13.57 -6.87 -8.49
CA VAL A 87 12.57 -5.86 -8.13
C VAL A 87 11.46 -6.49 -7.29
N PRO A 88 11.27 -6.07 -6.03
CA PRO A 88 10.15 -6.51 -5.22
C PRO A 88 8.87 -5.78 -5.64
N LEU A 89 7.80 -6.55 -5.88
CA LEU A 89 6.48 -6.09 -6.25
C LEU A 89 5.48 -6.50 -5.16
N VAL A 90 4.94 -5.54 -4.42
CA VAL A 90 3.85 -5.83 -3.48
C VAL A 90 2.57 -6.10 -4.28
N LEU A 91 2.15 -7.37 -4.31
CA LEU A 91 0.99 -7.82 -5.08
C LEU A 91 -0.31 -7.61 -4.30
N GLY A 92 -0.24 -7.70 -2.97
CA GLY A 92 -1.39 -7.45 -2.13
C GLY A 92 -1.07 -7.52 -0.65
N CYS A 93 -1.91 -6.86 0.14
CA CYS A 93 -1.95 -7.00 1.59
C CYS A 93 -3.42 -6.99 2.01
N ARG A 94 -3.88 -8.08 2.61
CA ARG A 94 -5.27 -8.23 3.05
C ARG A 94 -5.35 -8.60 4.52
N ARG A 95 -6.38 -8.10 5.19
CA ARG A 95 -6.78 -8.62 6.50
C ARG A 95 -7.35 -10.02 6.30
N VAL A 96 -6.90 -10.97 7.10
CA VAL A 96 -7.50 -12.31 7.13
C VAL A 96 -8.72 -12.27 8.06
N ILE A 97 -9.88 -12.68 7.54
CA ILE A 97 -11.15 -12.70 8.26
C ILE A 97 -11.61 -14.15 8.38
N GLY A 98 -12.06 -14.55 9.56
CA GLY A 98 -12.52 -15.93 9.82
C GLY A 98 -11.37 -16.87 10.19
N ARG A 99 -11.52 -18.15 9.88
CA ARG A 99 -10.54 -19.20 10.24
C ARG A 99 -9.33 -19.16 9.29
N HIS A 100 -8.13 -19.18 9.88
CA HIS A 100 -6.85 -19.17 9.17
C HIS A 100 -6.48 -20.57 8.64
N LEU A 101 -7.36 -21.16 7.84
CA LEU A 101 -7.15 -22.46 7.18
C LEU A 101 -6.46 -22.24 5.83
N SER A 102 -5.67 -23.22 5.38
CA SER A 102 -5.00 -23.17 4.06
C SER A 102 -5.98 -22.84 2.93
N ILE A 103 -7.15 -23.48 2.92
CA ILE A 103 -8.22 -23.26 1.92
C ILE A 103 -8.80 -21.85 1.93
N THR A 104 -8.69 -21.12 3.04
CA THR A 104 -9.17 -19.74 3.15
C THR A 104 -8.11 -18.72 2.69
N ILE A 105 -6.86 -19.18 2.51
CA ILE A 105 -5.69 -18.34 2.22
C ILE A 105 -5.30 -18.37 0.74
N GLU A 106 -5.75 -19.38 -0.02
CA GLU A 106 -5.77 -19.38 -1.50
C GLU A 106 -6.55 -18.17 -2.08
#